data_AF-A0A3C0UKF0-F1
#
_entry.id   AF-A0A3C0UKF0-F1
#
_cell.length_a   1.000
_cell.length_b   1.000
_cell.length_c   1.000
_cell.angle_alpha   90.00
_cell.angle_beta   90.00
_cell.angle_gamma   90.00
#
_symmetry.space_group_name_H-M   'P 1'
#
loop_
_entity.id
_entity.type
_entity.pdbx_description
1 polymer ?
#
loop_
_entity_poly.entity_id
_entity_poly.type
_entity_poly.pdbx_seq_one_letter_code
_entity_poly.pdbx_strand_id
1 'polypeptide(L)'
;MTLQQFFDRIGERPDWVLFYFAVVPLMAFLAGLLGKNEGHIPPWNYFYAFLIYLICIPGIFSVTLNVYLFLFERRSIFDFNIYTQILPFFSMFLTLWLIRRNVVSFDYIPGFQKLSGLVLMIFATIALMWIVDRTRIVVFSYLKFEYVLVIFALLLVLMLWGWRKLFG
;
A
#
# COMPACT_ATOMS: atom_id res chain seq x y z
N MET A 1 -12.68 17.73 -8.05
CA MET A 1 -12.43 17.62 -6.59
C MET A 1 -10.99 17.19 -6.40
N THR A 2 -10.24 17.87 -5.52
CA THR A 2 -8.91 17.40 -5.09
C THR A 2 -9.05 16.28 -4.06
N LEU A 3 -7.99 15.48 -3.82
CA LEU A 3 -7.99 14.46 -2.76
C LEU A 3 -8.33 15.07 -1.40
N GLN A 4 -7.82 16.27 -1.12
CA GLN A 4 -8.09 16.99 0.12
C GLN A 4 -9.58 17.35 0.25
N GLN A 5 -10.21 17.90 -0.79
CA GLN A 5 -11.65 18.18 -0.79
C GLN A 5 -12.52 16.92 -0.61
N PHE A 6 -12.06 15.77 -1.10
CA PHE A 6 -12.73 14.49 -0.88
C PHE A 6 -12.66 14.07 0.59
N PHE A 7 -11.50 14.18 1.23
CA PHE A 7 -11.34 13.90 2.65
C PHE A 7 -12.09 14.89 3.54
N ASP A 8 -12.13 16.17 3.19
CA ASP A 8 -12.88 17.19 3.93
C ASP A 8 -14.37 16.85 3.91
N ARG A 9 -14.91 16.48 2.74
CA ARG A 9 -16.32 16.09 2.58
C ARG A 9 -16.69 14.80 3.31
N ILE A 10 -15.75 13.85 3.42
CA ILE A 10 -15.93 12.66 4.25
C ILE A 10 -15.85 13.02 5.74
N GLY A 11 -14.94 13.95 6.09
CA GLY A 11 -14.78 14.47 7.45
C GLY A 11 -15.96 15.29 7.95
N GLU A 12 -16.79 15.86 7.06
CA GLU A 12 -18.04 16.56 7.41
C GLU A 12 -19.10 15.62 8.01
N ARG A 13 -19.00 14.31 7.75
CA ARG A 13 -19.88 13.27 8.31
C ARG A 13 -19.08 12.15 8.97
N PRO A 14 -18.46 12.43 10.13
CA PRO A 14 -17.59 11.47 10.81
C PRO A 14 -18.36 10.28 11.39
N ASP A 15 -19.67 10.40 11.56
CA ASP A 15 -20.59 9.38 12.06
C ASP A 15 -20.53 8.09 11.21
N TRP A 16 -20.60 8.22 9.89
CA TRP A 16 -20.56 7.06 8.99
C TRP A 16 -19.20 6.40 8.95
N VAL A 17 -18.14 7.20 9.01
CA VAL A 17 -16.75 6.74 9.01
C VAL A 17 -16.47 5.96 10.30
N LEU A 18 -16.84 6.52 11.45
CA LEU A 18 -16.73 5.87 12.75
C LEU A 18 -17.55 4.58 12.80
N PHE A 19 -18.80 4.61 12.34
CA PHE A 19 -19.65 3.43 12.29
C PHE A 19 -19.02 2.31 11.46
N TYR A 20 -18.55 2.62 10.25
CA TYR A 20 -17.86 1.66 9.39
C TYR A 20 -16.64 1.04 10.09
N PHE A 21 -15.73 1.87 10.61
CA PHE A 21 -14.50 1.39 11.25
C PHE A 21 -14.73 0.76 12.63
N ALA A 22 -15.90 0.92 13.24
CA ALA A 22 -16.28 0.23 14.48
C ALA A 22 -16.99 -1.10 14.21
N VAL A 23 -17.88 -1.16 13.22
CA VAL A 23 -18.66 -2.37 12.89
C VAL A 23 -17.75 -3.49 12.42
N VAL A 24 -16.73 -3.20 11.63
CA VAL A 24 -15.86 -4.24 11.06
C VAL A 24 -15.08 -5.04 12.12
N PRO A 25 -14.35 -4.42 13.06
CA PRO A 25 -13.72 -5.15 14.17
C PRO A 25 -14.75 -5.81 15.08
N LEU A 26 -15.93 -5.21 15.27
CA LEU A 26 -17.01 -5.82 16.03
C LEU A 26 -17.51 -7.12 15.36
N MET A 27 -17.72 -7.11 14.04
CA MET A 27 -18.11 -8.30 13.28
C MET A 27 -17.01 -9.37 13.31
N ALA A 28 -15.74 -8.99 13.25
CA ALA A 28 -14.63 -9.92 13.40
C ALA A 28 -14.61 -10.56 14.79
N PHE A 29 -14.86 -9.77 15.84
CA PHE A 29 -14.97 -10.25 17.21
C PHE A 29 -16.14 -11.22 17.41
N LEU A 30 -17.34 -10.84 16.94
CA LEU A 30 -18.54 -11.69 17.01
C LEU A 30 -18.37 -13.00 16.24
N ALA A 31 -17.80 -12.95 15.03
CA ALA A 31 -17.48 -14.15 14.28
C ALA A 31 -16.48 -15.06 15.00
N GLY A 32 -15.53 -14.49 15.74
CA GLY A 32 -14.61 -15.25 16.58
C GLY A 32 -15.31 -15.99 17.73
N LEU A 33 -16.23 -15.31 18.41
CA LEU A 33 -17.02 -15.90 19.48
C LEU A 33 -17.95 -17.02 18.97
N LEU A 34 -18.60 -16.81 17.83
CA LEU A 34 -19.54 -17.76 17.23
C LEU A 34 -18.83 -18.95 16.56
N GLY A 35 -17.71 -18.68 15.90
CA GLY A 35 -16.96 -19.68 15.13
C GLY A 35 -16.10 -20.63 15.97
N LYS A 36 -15.89 -20.37 17.28
CA LYS A 36 -15.19 -21.28 18.22
C LYS A 36 -13.88 -21.90 17.67
N ASN A 37 -13.03 -21.11 17.01
CA ASN A 37 -11.78 -21.51 16.35
C ASN A 37 -11.91 -22.27 15.01
N GLU A 38 -13.11 -22.41 14.47
CA GLU A 38 -13.36 -22.95 13.12
C GLU A 38 -13.16 -21.90 12.02
N GLY A 39 -12.46 -20.80 12.32
CA GLY A 39 -12.28 -19.68 11.40
C GLY A 39 -11.54 -20.01 10.11
N HIS A 40 -10.86 -21.16 10.07
CA HIS A 40 -10.15 -21.69 8.90
C HIS A 40 -11.06 -22.49 7.96
N ILE A 41 -12.27 -22.83 8.38
CA ILE A 41 -13.22 -23.69 7.65
C ILE A 41 -14.33 -22.80 7.05
N PRO A 42 -14.91 -23.17 5.88
CA PRO A 42 -16.14 -22.55 5.40
C PRO A 42 -17.29 -22.69 6.40
N PRO A 43 -18.15 -21.68 6.57
CA PRO A 43 -18.20 -20.40 5.83
C PRO A 43 -17.32 -19.28 6.43
N TRP A 44 -16.71 -19.51 7.60
CA TRP A 44 -16.02 -18.47 8.37
C TRP A 44 -14.79 -17.93 7.66
N ASN A 45 -14.04 -18.77 6.95
CA ASN A 45 -12.86 -18.34 6.19
C ASN A 45 -13.21 -17.29 5.09
N TYR A 46 -14.34 -17.45 4.39
CA TYR A 46 -14.83 -16.49 3.40
C TYR A 46 -15.35 -15.21 4.06
N PHE A 47 -16.02 -15.33 5.21
CA PHE A 47 -16.47 -14.17 5.96
C PHE A 47 -15.28 -13.33 6.46
N TYR A 48 -14.24 -13.98 7.00
CA TYR A 48 -13.01 -13.30 7.40
C TYR A 48 -12.26 -12.70 6.20
N ALA A 49 -12.22 -13.37 5.05
CA ALA A 49 -11.68 -12.79 3.83
C ALA A 49 -12.40 -11.49 3.47
N PHE A 50 -13.74 -11.51 3.47
CA PHE A 50 -14.55 -10.32 3.21
C PHE A 50 -14.21 -9.16 4.17
N LEU A 51 -14.18 -9.42 5.48
CA LEU A 51 -13.83 -8.40 6.47
C LEU A 51 -12.40 -7.85 6.28
N ILE A 52 -11.44 -8.72 5.95
CA ILE A 52 -10.05 -8.33 5.70
C ILE A 52 -9.95 -7.40 4.50
N TYR A 53 -10.57 -7.73 3.36
CA TYR A 53 -10.53 -6.84 2.20
C TYR A 53 -11.18 -5.48 2.50
N LEU A 54 -12.31 -5.51 3.20
CA LEU A 54 -13.09 -4.33 3.53
C LEU A 54 -12.32 -3.37 4.46
N ILE A 55 -11.49 -3.90 5.38
CA ILE A 55 -10.67 -3.07 6.27
C ILE A 55 -9.29 -2.73 5.70
N CYS A 56 -8.65 -3.67 4.99
CA CYS A 56 -7.29 -3.49 4.51
C CYS A 56 -7.21 -2.50 3.35
N ILE A 57 -8.18 -2.45 2.44
CA ILE A 57 -8.15 -1.49 1.33
C ILE A 57 -8.07 -0.03 1.84
N PRO A 58 -9.02 0.45 2.68
CA PRO A 58 -8.93 1.81 3.20
C PRO A 58 -7.75 2.00 4.16
N GLY A 59 -7.36 0.98 4.93
CA GLY A 59 -6.21 1.03 5.82
C GLY A 59 -4.88 1.22 5.07
N ILE A 60 -4.63 0.39 4.05
CA ILE A 60 -3.44 0.48 3.18
C ILE A 60 -3.42 1.82 2.45
N PHE A 61 -4.57 2.27 1.92
CA PHE A 61 -4.67 3.56 1.24
C PHE A 61 -4.28 4.71 2.17
N SER A 62 -4.81 4.73 3.39
CA SER A 62 -4.45 5.74 4.39
C SER A 62 -2.95 5.75 4.69
N VAL A 63 -2.36 4.58 4.99
CA VAL A 63 -0.92 4.47 5.28
C VAL A 63 -0.09 4.96 4.10
N THR A 64 -0.43 4.51 2.90
CA THR A 64 0.26 4.87 1.65
C THR A 64 0.25 6.38 1.42
N LEU A 65 -0.92 7.01 1.57
CA LEU A 65 -1.08 8.44 1.39
C LEU A 65 -0.27 9.22 2.43
N ASN A 66 -0.31 8.82 3.70
CA ASN A 66 0.46 9.46 4.76
C ASN A 66 1.96 9.37 4.50
N VAL A 67 2.46 8.19 4.08
CA VAL A 67 3.87 8.00 3.71
C VAL A 67 4.24 8.91 2.54
N TYR A 68 3.39 9.00 1.51
CA TYR A 68 3.62 9.87 0.37
C TYR A 68 3.67 11.36 0.76
N LEU A 69 2.67 11.85 1.48
CA LEU A 69 2.59 13.24 1.92
C LEU A 69 3.77 13.62 2.82
N PHE A 70 4.22 12.69 3.66
CA PHE A 70 5.37 12.89 4.52
C PHE A 70 6.69 12.91 3.74
N LEU A 71 6.94 11.93 2.87
CA LEU A 71 8.21 11.79 2.16
C LEU A 71 8.42 12.84 1.07
N PHE A 72 7.37 13.18 0.32
CA PHE A 72 7.48 14.05 -0.87
C PHE A 72 6.97 15.46 -0.62
N GLU A 73 5.82 15.62 0.06
CA GLU A 73 5.22 16.94 0.31
C GLU A 73 5.71 17.58 1.62
N ARG A 74 6.39 16.83 2.50
CA ARG A 74 6.87 17.27 3.82
C ARG A 74 5.78 17.94 4.67
N ARG A 75 4.52 17.54 4.47
CA ARG A 75 3.42 18.07 5.30
C ARG A 75 3.58 17.61 6.74
N SER A 76 3.20 18.49 7.65
CA SER A 76 3.14 18.16 9.07
C SER A 76 2.11 17.05 9.28
N ILE A 77 2.51 16.02 10.02
CA ILE A 77 1.63 14.91 10.41
C ILE A 77 0.49 15.41 11.34
N PHE A 78 0.64 16.61 11.90
CA PHE A 78 -0.35 17.19 12.81
C PHE A 78 -1.55 17.85 12.12
N ASP A 79 -1.45 18.17 10.82
CA ASP A 79 -2.58 18.72 10.04
C ASP A 79 -3.49 17.60 9.48
N PHE A 80 -3.21 16.37 9.87
CA PHE A 80 -3.89 15.18 9.37
C PHE A 80 -5.22 14.96 10.07
N ASN A 81 -6.24 14.69 9.26
CA ASN A 81 -7.57 14.39 9.78
C ASN A 81 -7.57 13.00 10.43
N ILE A 82 -7.75 12.98 11.76
CA ILE A 82 -7.74 11.77 12.59
C ILE A 82 -8.70 10.70 12.05
N TYR A 83 -9.88 11.09 11.57
CA TYR A 83 -10.93 10.16 11.14
C TYR A 83 -10.62 9.46 9.81
N THR A 84 -9.92 10.14 8.91
CA THR A 84 -9.70 9.61 7.56
C THR A 84 -8.31 9.04 7.36
N GLN A 85 -7.38 9.39 8.24
CA GLN A 85 -5.98 8.98 8.13
C GLN A 85 -5.56 8.07 9.29
N ILE A 86 -5.86 8.43 10.53
CA ILE A 86 -5.41 7.64 11.69
C ILE A 86 -6.36 6.46 11.97
N LEU A 87 -7.67 6.72 11.99
CA LEU A 87 -8.69 5.72 12.31
C LEU A 87 -8.64 4.46 11.42
N PRO A 88 -8.48 4.55 10.08
CA PRO A 88 -8.42 3.35 9.24
C PRO A 88 -7.24 2.45 9.57
N PHE A 89 -6.09 3.03 9.92
CA PHE A 89 -4.89 2.27 10.29
C PHE A 89 -5.11 1.47 11.58
N PHE A 90 -5.62 2.12 12.63
CA PHE A 90 -5.88 1.45 13.91
C PHE A 90 -6.99 0.41 13.80
N SER A 91 -8.08 0.71 13.08
CA SER A 91 -9.18 -0.25 12.89
C SER A 91 -8.74 -1.46 12.06
N MET A 92 -7.91 -1.26 11.03
CA MET A 92 -7.27 -2.35 10.29
C MET A 92 -6.42 -3.23 11.21
N PHE A 93 -5.54 -2.62 12.00
CA PHE A 93 -4.68 -3.36 12.92
C PHE A 93 -5.50 -4.18 13.93
N LEU A 94 -6.51 -3.56 14.55
CA LEU A 94 -7.39 -4.22 15.51
C LEU A 94 -8.17 -5.39 14.88
N THR A 95 -8.73 -5.18 13.68
CA THR A 95 -9.49 -6.21 12.97
C THR A 95 -8.60 -7.41 12.62
N LEU A 96 -7.41 -7.15 12.06
CA LEU A 96 -6.47 -8.22 11.71
C LEU A 96 -5.99 -8.98 12.96
N TRP A 97 -5.73 -8.26 14.06
CA TRP A 97 -5.34 -8.89 15.32
C TRP A 97 -6.44 -9.79 15.88
N LEU A 98 -7.71 -9.34 15.85
CA LEU A 98 -8.87 -10.14 16.25
C LEU A 98 -9.04 -11.39 15.38
N ILE A 99 -8.89 -11.26 14.07
CA ILE A 99 -9.01 -12.39 13.15
C ILE A 99 -7.86 -13.38 13.37
N ARG A 100 -6.62 -12.90 13.52
CA ARG A 100 -5.45 -13.75 13.77
C ARG A 100 -5.58 -14.58 15.04
N ARG A 101 -6.26 -14.05 16.06
CA ARG A 101 -6.53 -14.79 17.31
C ARG A 101 -7.44 -16.01 17.08
N ASN A 102 -8.33 -15.95 16.09
CA ASN A 102 -9.29 -17.02 15.77
C ASN A 102 -8.83 -17.92 14.61
N VAL A 103 -8.11 -17.35 13.65
CA VAL A 103 -7.59 -18.00 12.45
C VAL A 103 -6.09 -18.14 12.63
N VAL A 104 -5.67 -19.31 13.10
CA VAL A 104 -4.28 -19.61 13.52
C VAL A 104 -3.22 -19.21 12.46
N SER A 105 -3.54 -19.32 11.16
CA SER A 105 -2.73 -18.75 10.07
C SER A 105 -3.60 -18.05 9.02
N PHE A 106 -3.15 -16.88 8.55
CA PHE A 106 -3.78 -16.17 7.42
C PHE A 106 -3.69 -16.92 6.08
N ASP A 107 -2.88 -17.97 5.98
CA ASP A 107 -2.79 -18.81 4.77
C ASP A 107 -4.11 -19.53 4.45
N TYR A 108 -4.96 -19.75 5.46
CA TYR A 108 -6.29 -20.33 5.28
C TYR A 108 -7.32 -19.33 4.71
N ILE A 109 -6.96 -18.05 4.61
CA ILE A 109 -7.87 -17.01 4.14
C ILE A 109 -7.70 -16.80 2.63
N PRO A 110 -8.76 -17.02 1.83
CA PRO A 110 -8.66 -16.88 0.39
C PRO A 110 -8.31 -15.45 0.00
N GLY A 111 -7.26 -15.29 -0.83
CA GLY A 111 -6.84 -14.01 -1.38
C GLY A 111 -5.90 -13.18 -0.50
N PHE A 112 -5.57 -13.60 0.73
CA PHE A 112 -4.67 -12.86 1.61
C PHE A 112 -3.30 -12.55 0.96
N GLN A 113 -2.75 -13.51 0.21
CA GLN A 113 -1.49 -13.32 -0.54
C GLN A 113 -1.57 -12.18 -1.56
N LYS A 114 -2.74 -11.93 -2.16
CA LYS A 114 -2.93 -10.81 -3.10
C LYS A 114 -2.82 -9.46 -2.40
N LEU A 115 -3.34 -9.35 -1.16
CA LEU A 115 -3.19 -8.14 -0.35
C LEU A 115 -1.75 -7.93 0.08
N SER A 116 -1.06 -8.97 0.53
CA SER A 116 0.36 -8.89 0.85
C SER A 116 1.20 -8.47 -0.37
N GLY A 117 0.94 -9.05 -1.54
CA GLY A 117 1.58 -8.66 -2.79
C GLY A 117 1.30 -7.20 -3.18
N LEU A 118 0.07 -6.72 -3.01
CA LEU A 118 -0.28 -5.31 -3.24
C LEU A 118 0.55 -4.38 -2.36
N VAL A 119 0.63 -4.65 -1.05
CA VAL A 119 1.42 -3.85 -0.09
C VAL A 119 2.89 -3.84 -0.48
N LEU A 120 3.44 -4.99 -0.87
CA LEU A 120 4.82 -5.10 -1.34
C LEU A 120 5.06 -4.22 -2.58
N MET A 121 4.16 -4.28 -3.58
CA MET A 121 4.28 -3.47 -4.79
C MET A 121 4.18 -1.97 -4.49
N ILE A 122 3.26 -1.56 -3.63
CA ILE A 122 3.13 -0.16 -3.20
C ILE A 122 4.42 0.29 -2.50
N PHE A 123 4.91 -0.49 -1.54
CA PHE A 123 6.13 -0.16 -0.81
C PHE A 123 7.35 -0.07 -1.74
N ALA A 124 7.54 -1.05 -2.63
CA ALA A 124 8.61 -1.03 -3.63
C ALA A 124 8.52 0.20 -4.54
N THR A 125 7.30 0.58 -4.97
CA THR A 125 7.08 1.77 -5.80
C THR A 125 7.45 3.05 -5.06
N ILE A 126 6.99 3.22 -3.82
CA ILE A 126 7.31 4.39 -2.98
C ILE A 126 8.81 4.44 -2.70
N ALA A 127 9.44 3.31 -2.36
CA ALA A 127 10.86 3.24 -2.10
C ALA A 127 11.68 3.65 -3.33
N LEU A 128 11.31 3.16 -4.52
CA LEU A 128 11.93 3.56 -5.77
C LEU A 128 11.75 5.06 -6.04
N MET A 129 10.52 5.57 -5.94
CA MET A 129 10.24 7.00 -6.10
C MET A 129 11.04 7.85 -5.12
N TRP A 130 11.15 7.41 -3.87
CA TRP A 130 11.91 8.09 -2.83
C TRP A 130 13.41 8.10 -3.11
N ILE A 131 13.98 6.98 -3.60
CA ILE A 131 15.37 6.93 -4.05
C ILE A 131 15.57 7.92 -5.20
N VAL A 132 14.71 7.92 -6.21
CA VAL A 132 14.81 8.83 -7.37
C VAL A 132 14.75 10.30 -6.93
N ASP A 133 13.79 10.66 -6.09
CA ASP A 133 13.64 12.01 -5.54
C ASP A 133 14.88 12.43 -4.72
N ARG A 134 15.34 11.55 -3.82
CA ARG A 134 16.43 11.86 -2.89
C ARG A 134 17.80 11.89 -3.54
N THR A 135 18.06 10.99 -4.48
CA THR A 135 19.34 10.93 -5.19
C THR A 135 19.54 12.12 -6.12
N ARG A 136 18.50 12.96 -6.32
CA ARG A 136 18.46 13.94 -7.42
C ARG A 136 19.12 13.30 -8.64
N ILE A 137 18.70 12.07 -8.97
CA ILE A 137 18.99 11.56 -10.30
C ILE A 137 18.31 12.61 -11.16
N VAL A 138 19.14 13.52 -11.66
CA VAL A 138 18.80 14.38 -12.76
C VAL A 138 18.50 13.33 -13.80
N VAL A 139 17.23 12.94 -13.90
CA VAL A 139 16.66 12.59 -15.18
C VAL A 139 17.11 13.79 -15.97
N PHE A 140 18.14 13.58 -16.78
CA PHE A 140 18.57 14.54 -17.76
C PHE A 140 17.38 14.64 -18.73
N SER A 141 16.29 15.24 -18.27
CA SER A 141 15.08 15.52 -19.02
C SER A 141 15.39 16.61 -20.04
N TYR A 142 16.52 17.32 -19.85
CA TYR A 142 17.14 18.20 -20.81
C TYR A 142 18.14 17.52 -21.77
N LEU A 143 18.49 16.24 -21.59
CA LEU A 143 19.19 15.52 -22.66
C LEU A 143 18.15 15.24 -23.75
N LYS A 144 18.20 16.03 -24.81
CA LYS A 144 17.48 15.74 -26.05
C LYS A 144 17.70 14.27 -26.39
N PHE A 145 16.63 13.60 -26.81
CA PHE A 145 16.63 12.18 -27.15
C PHE A 145 17.78 11.78 -28.10
N GLU A 146 18.21 12.71 -28.95
CA GLU A 146 19.39 12.62 -29.82
C GLU A 146 20.68 12.24 -29.06
N TYR A 147 20.95 12.85 -27.90
CA TYR A 147 22.17 12.56 -27.13
C TYR A 147 22.13 11.17 -26.49
N VAL A 148 20.95 10.68 -26.10
CA VAL A 148 20.78 9.32 -25.57
C VAL A 148 21.10 8.30 -26.66
N LEU A 149 20.63 8.53 -27.89
CA LEU A 149 20.95 7.71 -29.06
C LEU A 149 22.45 7.69 -29.38
N VAL A 150 23.12 8.84 -29.29
CA VAL A 150 24.58 8.93 -29.53
C VAL A 150 25.37 8.17 -28.46
N ILE A 151 25.04 8.33 -27.18
CA ILE A 151 25.69 7.59 -26.08
C ILE A 151 25.50 6.09 -26.26
N PHE A 152 24.29 5.66 -26.61
CA PHE A 152 23.98 4.25 -26.85
C PHE A 152 24.76 3.68 -28.04
N ALA A 153 24.82 4.41 -29.17
CA ALA A 153 25.61 4.02 -30.33
C ALA A 153 27.12 3.93 -30.00
N LEU A 154 27.64 4.87 -29.22
CA LEU A 154 29.05 4.91 -28.81
C LEU A 154 29.40 3.74 -27.89
N LEU A 155 28.52 3.40 -26.95
CA LEU A 155 28.65 2.20 -26.11
C LEU A 155 28.64 0.91 -26.94
N LEU A 156 27.74 0.80 -27.93
CA LEU A 156 27.71 -0.34 -28.85
C LEU A 156 29.01 -0.47 -29.64
N VAL A 157 29.54 0.64 -30.16
CA VAL A 157 30.82 0.64 -30.89
C VAL A 157 31.97 0.22 -29.99
N LEU A 158 32.05 0.75 -28.77
CA LEU A 158 33.07 0.36 -27.79
C LEU A 158 32.97 -1.11 -27.40
N MET A 159 31.76 -1.63 -27.25
CA MET A 159 31.54 -3.04 -26.92
C MET A 159 31.91 -3.94 -28.11
N LEU A 160 31.56 -3.56 -29.34
CA LEU A 160 31.96 -4.26 -30.56
C LEU A 160 33.48 -4.25 -30.76
N TRP A 161 34.14 -3.14 -30.45
CA TRP A 161 35.61 -3.03 -30.49
C TRP A 161 36.27 -3.86 -29.39
N GLY A 162 35.76 -3.79 -28.16
CA GLY A 162 36.24 -4.59 -27.03
C GLY A 162 36.12 -6.08 -27.31
N TRP A 163 35.01 -6.53 -27.89
CA TRP A 163 34.80 -7.93 -28.24
C TRP A 163 35.77 -8.40 -29.32
N ARG A 164 36.02 -7.58 -30.35
CA ARG A 164 36.99 -7.89 -31.41
C ARG A 164 38.44 -7.96 -30.91
N LYS A 165 38.77 -7.23 -29.83
CA LYS A 165 40.11 -7.22 -29.23
C LYS A 165 40.33 -8.29 -28.17
N LEU A 166 39.24 -8.85 -27.62
CA LEU A 166 39.29 -9.92 -26.61
C LEU A 166 39.13 -11.32 -27.22
N PHE A 167 38.46 -11.44 -28.37
CA PHE A 167 38.18 -12.71 -29.03
C PHE A 167 38.77 -12.83 -30.46
N GLY A 168 39.67 -11.93 -30.85
CA GLY A 168 40.48 -12.00 -32.07
C GLY A 168 41.90 -11.56 -31.79
#